data_AF-A0A949MYN0-F1
#
_entry.id   AF-A0A949MYN0-F1
#
_cell.length_a   1.000
_cell.length_b   1.000
_cell.length_c   1.000
_cell.angle_alpha   90.00
_cell.angle_beta   90.00
_cell.angle_gamma   90.00
#
_symmetry.space_group_name_H-M   'P 1'
#
loop_
_entity.id
_entity.type
_entity.pdbx_description
1 polymer ?
#
loop_
_entity_poly.entity_id
_entity_poly.type
_entity_poly.pdbx_seq_one_letter_code
_entity_poly.pdbx_strand_id
1 'polypeptide(L)'
;MNKHKKNIMLFSIFYFLFSRKWGQAVLSLVLLMGGVIVVIALSLAFFATSFVNSAYGFQAAQRAEAIASAGVYDAMIMLVREGSGLTLSSSSVPIGSDTATVTIVANSPATGESTITSYASVSQRQRTLTVIVSVSSSTGQVLPVSWQ
;
A
#
# COMPACT_ATOMS: atom_id res chain seq x y z
N MET A 1 -11.44 51.46 66.10
CA MET A 1 -12.05 50.45 65.20
C MET A 1 -10.97 49.51 64.67
N ASN A 2 -11.12 48.19 64.89
CA ASN A 2 -10.56 47.09 64.08
C ASN A 2 -9.08 46.64 64.20
N LYS A 3 -8.71 46.00 65.33
CA LYS A 3 -7.64 44.97 65.31
C LYS A 3 -8.18 43.60 64.91
N HIS A 4 -9.39 43.24 65.38
CA HIS A 4 -10.01 41.94 65.08
C HIS A 4 -10.42 41.76 63.59
N LYS A 5 -10.97 42.79 62.95
CA LYS A 5 -11.32 42.73 61.51
C LYS A 5 -10.08 42.62 60.60
N LYS A 6 -8.92 43.16 61.00
CA LYS A 6 -7.67 43.05 60.20
C LYS A 6 -7.16 41.60 60.14
N ASN A 7 -7.22 40.86 61.25
CA ASN A 7 -6.77 39.46 61.28
C ASN A 7 -7.69 38.53 60.48
N ILE A 8 -9.00 38.76 60.52
CA ILE A 8 -9.98 37.99 59.73
C ILE A 8 -9.81 38.26 58.22
N MET A 9 -9.54 39.51 57.83
CA MET A 9 -9.35 39.88 56.43
C MET A 9 -8.04 39.30 55.85
N LEU A 10 -6.96 39.28 56.64
CA LEU A 10 -5.69 38.64 56.24
C LEU A 10 -5.82 37.12 56.07
N PHE A 11 -6.56 36.45 56.95
CA PHE A 11 -6.79 35.00 56.84
C PHE A 11 -7.61 34.63 55.59
N SER A 12 -8.63 35.44 55.27
CA SER A 12 -9.46 35.26 54.07
C SER A 12 -8.69 35.50 52.76
N ILE A 13 -7.80 36.51 52.72
CA ILE A 13 -6.97 36.81 51.55
C ILE A 13 -5.94 35.70 51.32
N PHE A 14 -5.38 35.13 52.39
CA PHE A 14 -4.41 34.03 52.29
C PHE A 14 -5.07 32.75 51.75
N TYR A 15 -6.28 32.40 52.22
CA TYR A 15 -7.01 31.23 51.73
C TYR A 15 -7.39 31.34 50.25
N PHE A 16 -7.77 32.54 49.79
CA PHE A 16 -8.12 32.82 48.40
C PHE A 16 -6.90 32.79 47.47
N LEU A 17 -5.77 33.36 47.89
CA LEU A 17 -4.51 33.33 47.14
C LEU A 17 -3.90 31.92 47.06
N PHE A 18 -4.04 31.12 48.13
CA PHE A 18 -3.58 29.74 48.13
C PHE A 18 -4.46 28.87 47.21
N SER A 19 -5.79 28.95 47.33
CA SER A 19 -6.72 28.25 46.43
C SER A 19 -6.49 28.57 44.94
N ARG A 20 -6.21 29.84 44.60
CA ARG A 20 -5.95 30.28 43.22
C ARG A 20 -4.67 29.71 42.62
N LYS A 21 -3.59 29.56 43.41
CA LYS A 21 -2.32 28.96 42.95
C LYS A 21 -2.43 27.46 42.70
N TRP A 22 -3.20 26.76 43.53
CA TRP A 22 -3.46 25.33 43.37
C TRP A 22 -4.42 25.05 42.20
N GLY A 23 -5.44 25.90 42.01
CA GLY A 23 -6.34 25.81 40.86
C GLY A 23 -5.62 25.96 39.51
N GLN A 24 -4.64 26.88 39.42
CA GLN A 24 -3.85 27.05 38.19
C GLN A 24 -2.91 25.86 37.91
N ALA A 25 -2.31 25.27 38.95
CA ALA A 25 -1.47 24.09 38.81
C ALA A 25 -2.27 22.85 38.38
N VAL A 26 -3.45 22.63 38.99
CA VAL A 26 -4.34 21.51 38.65
C VAL A 26 -4.88 21.64 37.22
N LEU A 27 -5.25 22.85 36.78
CA LEU A 27 -5.70 23.08 35.41
C LEU A 27 -4.62 22.71 34.40
N SER A 28 -3.37 23.14 34.64
CA SER A 28 -2.25 22.80 33.76
C SER A 28 -1.97 21.29 33.73
N LEU A 29 -2.12 20.60 34.86
CA LEU A 29 -1.94 19.15 34.95
C LEU A 29 -3.03 18.40 34.16
N VAL A 30 -4.29 18.80 34.31
CA VAL A 30 -5.42 18.18 33.62
C VAL A 30 -5.33 18.43 32.11
N LEU A 31 -4.96 19.64 31.68
CA LEU A 31 -4.71 19.93 30.27
C LEU A 31 -3.56 19.11 29.70
N LEU A 32 -2.47 18.95 30.46
CA LEU A 32 -1.32 18.16 30.03
C LEU A 32 -1.70 16.68 29.89
N MET A 33 -2.37 16.11 30.90
CA MET A 33 -2.81 14.71 30.86
C MET A 33 -3.86 14.47 29.78
N GLY A 34 -4.84 15.36 29.63
CA GLY A 34 -5.83 15.31 28.57
C GLY A 34 -5.21 15.41 27.18
N GLY A 35 -4.25 16.31 26.99
CA GLY A 35 -3.51 16.45 25.75
C GLY A 35 -2.73 15.19 25.37
N VAL A 36 -2.04 14.58 26.33
CA VAL A 36 -1.33 13.30 26.12
C VAL A 36 -2.30 12.20 25.71
N ILE A 37 -3.44 12.07 26.38
CA ILE A 37 -4.46 11.05 26.05
C ILE A 37 -4.99 11.26 24.62
N VAL A 38 -5.27 12.50 24.22
CA VAL A 38 -5.74 12.81 22.86
C VAL A 38 -4.70 12.46 21.81
N VAL A 39 -3.41 12.77 22.05
CA VAL A 39 -2.33 12.43 21.13
C VAL A 39 -2.18 10.92 20.98
N ILE A 40 -2.28 10.16 22.07
CA ILE A 40 -2.23 8.69 22.04
C ILE A 40 -3.41 8.14 21.23
N ALA A 41 -4.63 8.63 21.48
CA ALA A 41 -5.82 8.19 20.78
C ALA A 41 -5.73 8.46 19.26
N LEU A 42 -5.27 9.65 18.87
CA LEU A 42 -5.08 10.00 17.46
C LEU A 42 -4.00 9.13 16.80
N SER A 43 -2.90 8.89 17.51
CA SER A 43 -1.81 8.04 17.01
C SER A 43 -2.26 6.60 16.76
N LEU A 44 -3.07 6.04 17.68
CA LEU A 44 -3.66 4.70 17.51
C LEU A 44 -4.64 4.64 16.35
N ALA A 45 -5.50 5.66 16.18
CA ALA A 45 -6.43 5.72 15.06
C ALA A 45 -5.69 5.81 13.71
N PHE A 46 -4.65 6.63 13.64
CA PHE A 46 -3.80 6.73 12.45
C PHE A 46 -3.08 5.42 12.15
N PHE A 47 -2.54 4.76 13.19
CA PHE A 47 -1.86 3.48 13.03
C PHE A 47 -2.81 2.39 12.51
N ALA A 48 -4.00 2.26 13.11
CA ALA A 48 -4.99 1.28 12.70
C ALA A 48 -5.44 1.48 11.24
N THR A 49 -5.75 2.71 10.86
CA THR A 49 -6.16 3.03 9.48
C THR A 49 -5.03 2.80 8.47
N SER A 50 -3.80 3.17 8.81
CA SER A 50 -2.62 2.90 7.98
C SER A 50 -2.36 1.41 7.78
N PHE A 51 -2.50 0.61 8.85
CA PHE A 51 -2.31 -0.84 8.78
C PHE A 51 -3.37 -1.50 7.88
N VAL A 52 -4.63 -1.11 8.02
CA VAL A 52 -5.73 -1.63 7.18
C VAL A 52 -5.51 -1.28 5.71
N ASN A 53 -5.17 -0.04 5.40
CA ASN A 53 -4.86 0.40 4.03
C ASN A 53 -3.66 -0.35 3.43
N SER A 54 -2.64 -0.62 4.26
CA SER A 54 -1.47 -1.39 3.85
C SER A 54 -1.82 -2.85 3.55
N ALA A 55 -2.64 -3.48 4.40
CA ALA A 55 -3.06 -4.88 4.20
C ALA A 55 -3.91 -5.05 2.93
N TYR A 56 -4.90 -4.18 2.70
CA TYR A 56 -5.68 -4.20 1.47
C TYR A 56 -4.82 -3.90 0.24
N GLY A 57 -3.87 -2.96 0.36
CA GLY A 57 -2.91 -2.67 -0.70
C GLY A 57 -2.04 -3.87 -1.06
N PHE A 58 -1.56 -4.62 -0.06
CA PHE A 58 -0.78 -5.84 -0.27
C PHE A 58 -1.62 -6.93 -0.94
N GLN A 59 -2.84 -7.17 -0.47
CA GLN A 59 -3.73 -8.15 -1.07
C GLN A 59 -4.06 -7.81 -2.53
N ALA A 60 -4.35 -6.54 -2.84
CA ALA A 60 -4.60 -6.09 -4.20
C ALA A 60 -3.35 -6.26 -5.09
N ALA A 61 -2.17 -5.95 -4.57
CA ALA A 61 -0.92 -6.13 -5.30
C ALA A 61 -0.61 -7.60 -5.59
N GLN A 62 -0.88 -8.51 -4.65
CA GLN A 62 -0.72 -9.96 -4.85
C GLN A 62 -1.73 -10.52 -5.84
N ARG A 63 -2.98 -10.02 -5.82
CA ARG A 63 -3.98 -10.39 -6.85
C ARG A 63 -3.54 -9.92 -8.24
N ALA A 64 -3.07 -8.68 -8.38
CA ALA A 64 -2.58 -8.16 -9.65
C ALA A 64 -1.38 -8.99 -10.17
N GLU A 65 -0.48 -9.42 -9.28
CA GLU A 65 0.64 -10.30 -9.63
C GLU A 65 0.16 -11.67 -10.12
N ALA A 66 -0.80 -12.29 -9.42
CA ALA A 66 -1.38 -13.57 -9.85
C ALA A 66 -2.07 -13.46 -11.22
N ILE A 67 -2.82 -12.38 -11.46
CA ILE A 67 -3.50 -12.10 -12.74
C ILE A 67 -2.47 -11.90 -13.85
N ALA A 68 -1.42 -11.10 -13.61
CA ALA A 68 -0.33 -10.92 -14.57
C ALA A 68 0.37 -12.25 -14.89
N SER A 69 0.60 -13.10 -13.87
CA SER A 69 1.24 -14.40 -14.08
C SER A 69 0.40 -15.33 -14.95
N ALA A 70 -0.91 -15.36 -14.74
CA ALA A 70 -1.85 -16.10 -15.57
C ALA A 70 -1.88 -15.56 -17.01
N GLY A 71 -1.79 -14.24 -17.19
CA GLY A 71 -1.62 -13.62 -18.51
C GLY A 71 -0.34 -14.07 -19.22
N VAL A 72 0.79 -14.17 -18.51
CA VAL A 72 2.04 -14.72 -19.06
C VAL A 72 1.85 -16.18 -19.50
N TYR A 73 1.22 -17.03 -18.67
CA TYR A 73 0.99 -18.43 -19.04
C TYR A 73 0.11 -18.59 -20.27
N ASP A 74 -0.95 -17.78 -20.39
CA ASP A 74 -1.79 -17.77 -21.59
C ASP A 74 -1.00 -17.33 -22.83
N ALA A 75 -0.15 -16.30 -22.69
CA ALA A 75 0.76 -15.85 -23.74
C ALA A 75 1.75 -16.94 -24.17
N MET A 76 2.29 -17.71 -23.23
CA MET A 76 3.18 -18.83 -23.52
C MET A 76 2.44 -19.91 -24.32
N ILE A 77 1.19 -20.21 -23.97
CA ILE A 77 0.36 -21.16 -24.74
C ILE A 77 0.09 -20.62 -26.15
N MET A 78 -0.19 -19.31 -26.28
CA MET A 78 -0.38 -18.66 -27.58
C MET A 78 0.89 -18.75 -28.44
N LEU A 79 2.06 -18.51 -27.85
CA LEU A 79 3.35 -18.67 -28.53
C LEU A 79 3.62 -20.11 -28.97
N VAL A 80 3.24 -21.11 -28.17
CA VAL A 80 3.35 -22.53 -28.56
C VAL A 80 2.42 -22.85 -29.74
N ARG A 81 1.23 -22.25 -29.80
CA ARG A 81 0.23 -22.50 -30.85
C ARG A 81 0.59 -21.86 -32.18
N GLU A 82 1.01 -20.60 -32.18
CA GLU A 82 1.27 -19.83 -33.41
C GLU A 82 2.75 -19.83 -33.82
N GLY A 83 3.63 -20.30 -32.93
CA GLY A 83 5.07 -20.36 -33.17
C GLY A 83 5.75 -18.99 -33.17
N SER A 84 6.95 -18.91 -33.74
CA SER A 84 7.77 -17.69 -33.81
C SER A 84 7.23 -16.59 -34.75
N GLY A 85 5.99 -16.71 -35.24
CA GLY A 85 5.36 -15.74 -36.15
C GLY A 85 4.72 -14.53 -35.45
N LEU A 86 4.60 -14.55 -34.12
CA LEU A 86 4.00 -13.50 -33.32
C LEU A 86 5.01 -12.40 -32.99
N THR A 87 5.17 -11.44 -33.91
CA THR A 87 6.16 -10.36 -33.75
C THR A 87 5.68 -9.25 -32.81
N LEU A 88 4.37 -8.98 -32.80
CA LEU A 88 3.73 -8.01 -31.91
C LEU A 88 2.25 -8.37 -31.73
N SER A 89 1.89 -8.94 -30.58
CA SER A 89 0.49 -9.25 -30.26
C SER A 89 0.14 -8.70 -28.89
N SER A 90 -0.92 -7.90 -28.84
CA SER A 90 -1.55 -7.45 -27.60
C SER A 90 -2.86 -8.19 -27.42
N SER A 91 -2.97 -8.98 -26.36
CA SER A 91 -4.18 -9.75 -26.04
C SER A 91 -4.64 -9.45 -24.62
N SER A 92 -5.96 -9.28 -24.45
CA SER A 92 -6.56 -9.10 -23.12
C SER A 92 -7.11 -10.43 -22.62
N VAL A 93 -6.61 -10.90 -21.48
CA VAL A 93 -7.06 -12.13 -20.84
C VAL A 93 -7.99 -11.74 -19.68
N PRO A 94 -9.30 -12.03 -19.77
CA PRO A 94 -10.22 -11.81 -18.66
C PRO A 94 -10.01 -12.88 -17.58
N ILE A 95 -9.79 -12.46 -16.34
CA ILE A 95 -9.60 -13.34 -15.19
C ILE A 95 -10.60 -12.92 -14.11
N GLY A 96 -11.77 -13.58 -14.12
CA GLY A 96 -12.88 -13.23 -13.24
C GLY A 96 -13.47 -11.86 -13.59
N SER A 97 -13.36 -10.90 -12.67
CA SER A 97 -13.80 -9.51 -12.86
C SER A 97 -12.69 -8.58 -13.34
N ASP A 98 -11.44 -9.04 -13.35
CA ASP A 98 -10.26 -8.24 -13.67
C ASP A 98 -9.69 -8.65 -15.05
N THR A 99 -8.86 -7.80 -15.64
CA THR A 99 -8.25 -8.05 -16.95
C THR A 99 -6.73 -7.95 -16.89
N ALA A 100 -6.05 -8.90 -17.53
CA ALA A 100 -4.63 -8.84 -17.82
C ALA A 100 -4.43 -8.42 -19.27
N THR A 101 -3.61 -7.41 -19.52
CA THR A 101 -3.16 -7.04 -20.85
C THR A 101 -1.79 -7.64 -21.09
N VAL A 102 -1.69 -8.53 -22.07
CA VAL A 102 -0.46 -9.22 -22.43
C VAL A 102 0.04 -8.62 -23.73
N THR A 103 1.32 -8.29 -23.78
CA THR A 103 2.03 -7.87 -24.99
C THR A 103 3.19 -8.81 -25.23
N ILE A 104 3.21 -9.43 -26.41
CA ILE A 104 4.31 -10.26 -26.89
C ILE A 104 5.12 -9.43 -27.86
N VAL A 105 6.42 -9.30 -27.63
CA VAL A 105 7.38 -8.64 -28.52
C VAL A 105 8.45 -9.65 -28.89
N ALA A 106 8.51 -10.03 -30.16
CA ALA A 106 9.61 -10.88 -30.63
C ALA A 106 10.90 -10.06 -30.70
N ASN A 107 11.97 -10.53 -30.05
CA ASN A 107 13.29 -9.99 -30.31
C ASN A 107 13.77 -10.60 -31.64
N SER A 108 13.50 -9.86 -32.70
CA SER A 108 13.93 -10.05 -34.09
C SER A 108 15.28 -10.77 -34.27
N PRO A 109 15.47 -11.48 -35.40
CA PRO A 109 15.50 -12.94 -35.55
C PRO A 109 16.81 -13.62 -35.09
N ALA A 110 17.71 -12.93 -34.38
CA ALA A 110 19.08 -13.42 -34.16
C ALA A 110 19.21 -14.40 -32.98
N THR A 111 18.32 -14.35 -31.99
CA THR A 111 18.44 -15.16 -30.75
C THR A 111 17.33 -16.16 -30.53
N GLY A 112 16.26 -16.13 -31.34
CA GLY A 112 15.09 -17.01 -31.12
C GLY A 112 14.42 -16.71 -29.78
N GLU A 113 14.44 -15.47 -29.31
CA GLU A 113 13.86 -15.06 -28.04
C GLU A 113 12.63 -14.16 -28.25
N SER A 114 11.64 -14.30 -27.39
CA SER A 114 10.44 -13.46 -27.34
C SER A 114 10.25 -12.94 -25.93
N THR A 115 9.91 -11.66 -25.82
CA THR A 115 9.61 -11.01 -24.54
C THR A 115 8.10 -10.94 -24.37
N ILE A 116 7.60 -11.50 -23.29
CA ILE A 116 6.20 -11.46 -22.89
C ILE A 116 6.09 -10.47 -21.74
N THR A 117 5.33 -9.40 -21.92
CA THR A 117 5.00 -8.45 -20.86
C THR A 117 3.53 -8.58 -20.53
N SER A 118 3.19 -8.98 -19.31
CA SER A 118 1.81 -8.97 -18.80
C SER A 118 1.62 -7.86 -17.79
N TYR A 119 0.61 -7.05 -18.03
CA TYR A 119 0.18 -5.95 -17.19
C TYR A 119 -1.19 -6.28 -16.59
N ALA A 120 -1.32 -6.15 -15.28
CA ALA A 120 -2.59 -6.30 -14.59
C ALA A 120 -2.81 -5.13 -13.64
N SER A 121 -4.07 -4.66 -13.58
CA SER A 121 -4.49 -3.60 -12.68
C SER A 121 -5.67 -4.08 -11.85
N VAL A 122 -5.50 -4.07 -10.52
CA VAL A 122 -6.56 -4.43 -9.57
C VAL A 122 -6.79 -3.23 -8.65
N SER A 123 -7.98 -2.64 -8.72
CA SER A 123 -8.32 -1.38 -8.04
C SER A 123 -7.34 -0.24 -8.38
N GLN A 124 -6.44 0.12 -7.45
CA GLN A 124 -5.44 1.19 -7.63
C GLN A 124 -3.99 0.66 -7.64
N ARG A 125 -3.81 -0.67 -7.69
CA ARG A 125 -2.50 -1.30 -7.70
C ARG A 125 -2.27 -1.95 -9.05
N GLN A 126 -1.10 -1.69 -9.60
CA GLN A 126 -0.68 -2.20 -10.90
C GLN A 126 0.54 -3.10 -10.70
N ARG A 127 0.58 -4.19 -11.44
CA ARG A 127 1.74 -5.08 -11.53
C ARG A 127 2.02 -5.38 -12.98
N THR A 128 3.31 -5.38 -13.31
CA THR A 128 3.81 -5.77 -14.61
C THR A 128 4.79 -6.90 -14.38
N LEU A 129 4.62 -7.99 -15.12
CA LEU A 129 5.56 -9.10 -15.19
C LEU A 129 6.13 -9.18 -16.59
N THR A 130 7.43 -9.36 -16.69
CA THR A 130 8.15 -9.50 -17.95
C THR A 130 8.90 -10.82 -17.95
N VAL A 131 8.62 -11.65 -18.93
CA VAL A 131 9.24 -12.96 -19.09
C VAL A 131 9.90 -13.05 -20.44
N ILE A 132 11.18 -13.38 -20.46
CA ILE A 132 11.91 -13.65 -21.70
C ILE A 132 11.84 -15.15 -21.91
N VAL A 133 11.32 -15.57 -23.06
CA VAL A 133 11.22 -16.97 -23.46
C VAL A 133 12.06 -17.21 -24.71
N SER A 134 12.77 -18.33 -24.74
CA SER A 134 13.46 -18.83 -25.94
C SER A 134 12.53 -19.78 -26.68
N VAL A 135 12.37 -19.56 -27.98
CA VAL A 135 11.54 -20.34 -28.90
C VAL A 135 12.45 -21.02 -29.90
N SER A 136 12.55 -22.34 -29.81
CA SER A 136 13.36 -23.14 -30.75
C SER A 136 12.65 -23.26 -32.10
N SER A 137 13.30 -22.80 -33.18
CA SER A 137 12.76 -22.87 -34.54
C SER A 137 12.65 -24.29 -35.12
N SER A 138 13.40 -25.26 -34.57
CA SER A 138 13.42 -26.65 -35.03
C SER A 138 12.45 -27.57 -34.28
N THR A 139 12.09 -27.23 -33.04
CA THR A 139 11.24 -28.07 -32.18
C THR A 139 9.95 -27.39 -31.72
N GLY A 140 9.82 -26.07 -31.90
CA GLY A 140 8.70 -25.29 -31.39
C GLY A 140 8.65 -25.20 -29.85
N GLN A 141 9.70 -25.65 -29.16
CA GLN A 141 9.75 -25.60 -27.70
C GLN A 141 9.92 -24.16 -27.22
N VAL A 142 9.10 -23.78 -26.23
CA VAL A 142 9.14 -22.49 -25.55
C VAL A 142 9.70 -22.72 -24.15
N LEU A 143 10.90 -22.20 -23.89
CA LEU A 143 11.57 -22.32 -22.60
C LEU A 143 11.73 -20.94 -21.96
N PRO A 144 11.30 -20.75 -20.70
CA PRO A 144 11.54 -19.50 -20.00
C PRO A 144 13.04 -19.33 -19.70
N VAL A 145 13.59 -18.16 -20.05
CA VAL A 145 14.99 -17.78 -19.83
C VAL A 145 15.10 -16.86 -18.62
N SER A 146 14.19 -15.89 -18.47
CA SER A 146 14.18 -14.98 -17.31
C SER A 146 12.77 -14.54 -16.94
N TRP A 147 12.58 -14.24 -15.66
CA TRP A 147 11.33 -13.76 -15.07
C TRP A 147 11.62 -12.50 -14.24
N GLN A 148 10.92 -11.41 -14.52
CA GLN A 148 11.09 -10.10 -13.90
C GLN A 148 9.76 -9.46 -13.53
#